data_AF-A0A9E6BMA5-F1
#
_entry.id   AF-A0A9E6BMA5-F1
#
_cell.length_a   1.000
_cell.length_b   1.000
_cell.length_c   1.000
_cell.angle_alpha   90.00
_cell.angle_beta   90.00
_cell.angle_gamma   90.00
#
_symmetry.space_group_name_H-M   'P 1'
#
loop_
_entity.id
_entity.type
_entity.pdbx_description
1 polymer ?
#
loop_
_entity_poly.entity_id
_entity_poly.type
_entity_poly.pdbx_seq_one_letter_code
_entity_poly.pdbx_strand_id
1 'polypeptide(L)'
;MPSPMGGEALAARGKELGVTLHLGAHKTATSHFRKLLLKNAPLLEAHQLALPDALTIRREITKQLPMLAPDQTLNAEQNGIAHRLAAGRARVHILDENISPARIFQERRMYPRAAMRVGRALHLLPDCQMRLFLAIRNPVSFVVSAYLETVRNTGFLSFETYLDQTPLAEIRWARMVNEIRAVAGDVPIFVWQYEDYLELIPQLVALTLGLEQHARPELLALDEVVRPGMSAKALSEMERQNVQKIKRSDGRKIQAIMDRFPRSPDSAGPQVLTLEQISILDKNYRQDIETIGNISGVTLITP
;
A
#
# COMPACT_ATOMS: atom_id res chain seq x y z
N MET A 1 -7.88 47.75 -27.35
CA MET A 1 -7.82 46.45 -28.06
C MET A 1 -6.43 45.87 -27.89
N PRO A 2 -6.18 44.99 -26.90
CA PRO A 2 -5.06 44.07 -26.93
C PRO A 2 -5.52 42.69 -27.41
N SER A 3 -4.76 42.11 -28.34
CA SER A 3 -4.99 40.79 -28.95
C SER A 3 -4.98 39.64 -27.93
N PRO A 4 -5.76 38.57 -28.14
CA PRO A 4 -5.73 37.38 -27.31
C PRO A 4 -4.68 36.41 -27.84
N MET A 5 -3.52 36.32 -27.19
CA MET A 5 -2.50 35.28 -27.43
C MET A 5 -2.27 34.47 -26.15
N GLY A 6 -3.33 33.84 -25.65
CA GLY A 6 -3.29 32.97 -24.47
C GLY A 6 -3.97 31.62 -24.67
N GLY A 7 -4.40 31.28 -25.90
CA GLY A 7 -5.23 30.10 -26.17
C GLY A 7 -4.51 28.86 -26.72
N GLU A 8 -3.28 28.99 -27.23
CA GLU A 8 -2.68 27.94 -28.07
C GLU A 8 -1.43 27.24 -27.50
N ALA A 9 -1.05 27.50 -26.24
CA ALA A 9 0.08 26.82 -25.62
C ALA A 9 -0.27 25.47 -24.93
N LEU A 10 -1.53 25.02 -24.99
CA LEU A 10 -1.98 23.72 -24.46
C LEU A 10 -2.26 22.65 -25.53
N ALA A 11 -1.94 22.90 -26.80
CA ALA A 11 -2.36 22.06 -27.92
C ALA A 11 -1.26 21.18 -28.55
N ALA A 12 -0.09 20.99 -27.91
CA ALA A 12 1.00 20.18 -28.48
C ALA A 12 1.83 19.35 -27.48
N ARG A 13 1.26 18.95 -26.34
CA ARG A 13 1.79 17.82 -25.55
C ARG A 13 0.82 16.65 -25.76
N GLY A 14 1.25 15.59 -26.43
CA GLY A 14 0.50 14.33 -26.41
C GLY A 14 0.16 14.03 -24.95
N LYS A 15 -1.13 13.77 -24.63
CA LYS A 15 -1.59 13.65 -23.23
C LYS A 15 -0.65 12.69 -22.48
N GLU A 16 0.18 13.27 -21.61
CA GLU A 16 1.14 12.53 -20.80
C GLU A 16 0.37 11.50 -19.97
N LEU A 17 0.81 10.25 -19.97
CA LEU A 17 0.09 9.14 -19.34
C LEU A 17 0.00 9.40 -17.83
N GLY A 18 -1.22 9.41 -17.28
CA GLY A 18 -1.42 9.55 -15.84
C GLY A 18 -1.16 8.23 -15.12
N VAL A 19 -0.29 8.24 -14.11
CA VAL A 19 0.05 7.03 -13.35
C VAL A 19 -0.13 7.28 -11.86
N THR A 20 -0.88 6.42 -11.20
CA THR A 20 -0.95 6.41 -9.73
C THR A 20 -0.27 5.16 -9.19
N LEU A 21 0.79 5.34 -8.39
CA LEU A 21 1.41 4.28 -7.62
C LEU A 21 0.77 4.23 -6.24
N HIS A 22 -0.07 3.23 -5.99
CA HIS A 22 -0.66 2.96 -4.69
C HIS A 22 0.20 1.95 -3.94
N LEU A 23 1.01 2.47 -3.00
CA LEU A 23 2.12 1.80 -2.33
C LEU A 23 1.70 0.88 -1.17
N GLY A 24 0.41 0.80 -0.86
CA GLY A 24 -0.12 0.19 0.34
C GLY A 24 -0.37 1.23 1.44
N ALA A 25 0.04 1.03 2.69
CA ALA A 25 0.93 -0.02 3.18
C ALA A 25 0.30 -1.43 3.21
N HIS A 26 1.00 -2.40 3.80
CA HIS A 26 0.38 -3.71 4.03
C HIS A 26 -0.78 -3.57 5.02
N LYS A 27 -1.79 -4.44 4.94
CA LYS A 27 -2.91 -4.47 5.91
C LYS A 27 -3.73 -3.16 5.99
N THR A 28 -3.81 -2.40 4.90
CA THR A 28 -4.58 -1.14 4.79
C THR A 28 -5.70 -1.21 3.73
N ALA A 29 -6.38 -2.36 3.60
CA ALA A 29 -7.52 -2.57 2.70
C ALA A 29 -7.26 -2.41 1.18
N THR A 30 -6.00 -2.52 0.72
CA THR A 30 -5.65 -2.52 -0.72
C THR A 30 -6.46 -3.54 -1.55
N SER A 31 -6.66 -4.74 -1.01
CA SER A 31 -7.48 -5.79 -1.65
C SER A 31 -8.96 -5.42 -1.75
N HIS A 32 -9.52 -4.80 -0.72
CA HIS A 32 -10.92 -4.34 -0.74
C HIS A 32 -11.08 -3.21 -1.76
N PHE A 33 -10.19 -2.21 -1.74
CA PHE A 33 -10.21 -1.09 -2.69
C PHE A 33 -10.14 -1.58 -4.14
N ARG A 34 -9.24 -2.55 -4.43
CA ARG A 34 -9.17 -3.15 -5.76
C ARG A 34 -10.49 -3.81 -6.17
N LYS A 35 -11.09 -4.63 -5.30
CA LYS A 35 -12.37 -5.29 -5.58
C LYS A 35 -13.49 -4.28 -5.80
N LEU A 36 -13.51 -3.21 -5.01
CA LEU A 36 -14.46 -2.12 -5.17
C LEU A 36 -14.31 -1.45 -6.55
N LEU A 37 -13.09 -1.12 -6.98
CA LEU A 37 -12.84 -0.55 -8.31
C LEU A 37 -13.28 -1.52 -9.42
N LEU A 38 -12.99 -2.82 -9.28
CA LEU A 38 -13.42 -3.83 -10.25
C LEU A 38 -14.94 -3.99 -10.31
N LYS A 39 -15.65 -3.91 -9.17
CA LYS A 39 -17.12 -3.89 -9.12
C LYS A 39 -17.69 -2.68 -9.85
N ASN A 40 -16.94 -1.57 -9.90
CA ASN A 40 -17.28 -0.34 -10.59
C ASN A 40 -16.54 -0.18 -11.94
N ALA A 41 -16.25 -1.28 -12.64
CA ALA A 41 -15.51 -1.26 -13.91
C ALA A 41 -16.06 -0.31 -14.99
N PRO A 42 -17.40 -0.14 -15.18
CA PRO A 42 -17.93 0.83 -16.13
C PRO A 42 -17.47 2.27 -15.87
N LEU A 43 -17.30 2.63 -14.59
CA LEU A 43 -16.78 3.95 -14.18
C LEU A 43 -15.30 4.09 -14.57
N LEU A 44 -14.49 3.05 -14.38
CA LEU A 44 -13.09 3.07 -14.80
C LEU A 44 -12.96 3.25 -16.32
N GLU A 45 -13.82 2.57 -17.09
CA GLU A 45 -13.85 2.69 -18.54
C GLU A 45 -14.24 4.10 -19.00
N ALA A 46 -15.30 4.68 -18.44
CA ALA A 46 -15.74 6.04 -18.74
C ALA A 46 -14.63 7.08 -18.51
N HIS A 47 -13.78 6.86 -17.50
CA HIS A 47 -12.66 7.75 -17.16
C HIS A 47 -11.32 7.32 -17.75
N GLN A 48 -11.30 6.35 -18.68
CA GLN A 48 -10.10 5.82 -19.33
C GLN A 48 -9.00 5.45 -18.32
N LEU A 49 -9.38 4.69 -17.29
CA LEU A 49 -8.49 4.18 -16.26
C LEU A 49 -8.24 2.67 -16.44
N ALA A 50 -6.98 2.28 -16.58
CA ALA A 50 -6.54 0.90 -16.49
C ALA A 50 -6.28 0.49 -15.04
N LEU A 51 -6.66 -0.74 -14.70
CA LEU A 51 -6.40 -1.37 -13.40
C LEU A 51 -5.73 -2.74 -13.59
N PRO A 52 -4.41 -2.78 -13.88
CA PRO A 52 -3.68 -4.02 -14.15
C PRO A 52 -3.78 -5.00 -12.98
N ASP A 53 -3.74 -6.31 -13.25
CA ASP A 53 -3.75 -7.32 -12.18
C ASP A 53 -2.43 -7.37 -11.40
N ALA A 54 -2.50 -7.85 -10.16
CA ALA A 54 -1.35 -7.88 -9.26
C ALA A 54 -0.20 -8.79 -9.77
N LEU A 55 -0.49 -9.83 -10.56
CA LEU A 55 0.57 -10.70 -11.10
C LEU A 55 1.35 -9.96 -12.18
N THR A 56 0.64 -9.25 -13.07
CA THR A 56 1.24 -8.40 -14.10
C THR A 56 2.06 -7.28 -13.47
N ILE A 57 1.52 -6.53 -12.50
CA ILE A 57 2.27 -5.49 -11.78
C ILE A 57 3.55 -6.06 -11.15
N ARG A 58 3.44 -7.21 -10.47
CA ARG A 58 4.60 -7.84 -9.82
C ARG A 58 5.67 -8.27 -10.81
N ARG A 59 5.26 -8.78 -11.98
CA ARG A 59 6.18 -9.19 -13.05
C ARG A 59 6.89 -7.99 -13.66
N GLU A 60 6.13 -6.97 -14.06
CA GLU A 60 6.65 -5.82 -14.80
C GLU A 60 7.39 -4.83 -13.89
N ILE A 61 7.00 -4.67 -12.62
CA ILE A 61 7.57 -3.64 -11.73
C ILE A 61 8.22 -4.27 -10.51
N THR A 62 7.43 -4.87 -9.63
CA THR A 62 7.84 -5.17 -8.24
C THR A 62 9.06 -6.07 -8.13
N LYS A 63 9.19 -7.06 -9.03
CA LYS A 63 10.33 -7.99 -9.09
C LYS A 63 11.61 -7.36 -9.62
N GLN A 64 11.53 -6.27 -10.39
CA GLN A 64 12.71 -5.57 -10.91
C GLN A 64 13.33 -4.64 -9.84
N LEU A 65 12.51 -4.06 -8.97
CA LEU A 65 12.93 -3.05 -7.99
C LEU A 65 14.11 -3.44 -7.07
N PRO A 66 14.31 -4.69 -6.61
CA PRO A 66 15.49 -5.02 -5.81
C PRO A 66 16.83 -4.86 -6.55
N MET A 67 16.84 -5.11 -7.87
CA MET A 67 18.07 -5.22 -8.68
C MET A 67 18.30 -4.01 -9.60
N LEU A 68 17.28 -3.19 -9.83
CA LEU A 68 17.40 -1.98 -10.65
C LEU A 68 18.38 -0.99 -10.01
N ALA A 69 19.48 -0.65 -10.68
CA ALA A 69 20.39 0.38 -10.18
C ALA A 69 19.74 1.78 -10.34
N PRO A 70 19.99 2.74 -9.42
CA PRO A 70 19.32 4.05 -9.43
C PRO A 70 19.54 4.86 -10.72
N ASP A 71 20.69 4.69 -11.36
CA ASP A 71 21.17 5.40 -12.54
C ASP A 71 21.20 4.53 -13.80
N GLN A 72 20.60 3.34 -13.73
CA GLN A 72 20.57 2.41 -14.86
C GLN A 72 19.79 3.02 -16.03
N THR A 73 20.42 3.08 -17.20
CA THR A 73 19.70 3.35 -18.46
C THR A 73 18.65 2.27 -18.70
N LEU A 74 17.39 2.68 -18.81
CA LEU A 74 16.30 1.77 -19.11
C LEU A 74 16.36 1.31 -20.57
N ASN A 75 16.18 0.00 -20.78
CA ASN A 75 16.02 -0.53 -22.13
C ASN A 75 14.61 -0.22 -22.69
N ALA A 76 14.39 -0.49 -23.98
CA ALA A 76 13.11 -0.21 -24.64
C ALA A 76 11.91 -0.95 -23.98
N GLU A 77 12.12 -2.16 -23.46
CA GLU A 77 11.09 -2.91 -22.74
C GLU A 77 10.71 -2.22 -21.43
N GLN A 78 11.70 -1.73 -20.68
CA GLN A 78 11.48 -1.01 -19.42
C GLN A 78 10.79 0.34 -19.64
N ASN A 79 11.24 1.12 -20.63
CA ASN A 79 10.60 2.39 -20.99
C ASN A 79 9.12 2.21 -21.39
N GLY A 80 8.75 1.07 -21.97
CA GLY A 80 7.37 0.79 -22.37
C GLY A 80 6.44 0.30 -21.25
N ILE A 81 6.92 0.08 -20.01
CA ILE A 81 6.12 -0.56 -18.94
C ILE A 81 4.82 0.22 -18.68
N ALA A 82 4.90 1.53 -18.49
CA ALA A 82 3.74 2.36 -18.16
C ALA A 82 2.65 2.24 -19.24
N HIS A 83 3.03 2.38 -20.51
CA HIS A 83 2.12 2.25 -21.64
C HIS A 83 1.52 0.84 -21.79
N ARG A 84 2.31 -0.22 -21.55
CA ARG A 84 1.78 -1.60 -21.56
C ARG A 84 0.74 -1.81 -20.47
N LEU A 85 1.02 -1.34 -19.26
CA LEU A 85 0.08 -1.43 -18.14
C LEU A 85 -1.17 -0.57 -18.37
N ALA A 86 -1.03 0.58 -19.03
CA ALA A 86 -2.14 1.43 -19.40
C ALA A 86 -3.04 0.80 -20.48
N ALA A 87 -2.52 -0.11 -21.30
CA ALA A 87 -3.28 -0.81 -22.34
C ALA A 87 -4.12 0.15 -23.22
N GLY A 88 -3.52 1.29 -23.62
CA GLY A 88 -4.16 2.32 -24.44
C GLY A 88 -5.09 3.29 -23.69
N ARG A 89 -5.27 3.13 -22.37
CA ARG A 89 -6.03 4.05 -21.53
C ARG A 89 -5.21 5.29 -21.15
N ALA A 90 -5.90 6.39 -20.85
CA ALA A 90 -5.25 7.66 -20.51
C ALA A 90 -4.63 7.68 -19.10
N ARG A 91 -5.05 6.75 -18.23
CA ARG A 91 -4.54 6.61 -16.86
C ARG A 91 -4.34 5.16 -16.49
N VAL A 92 -3.43 4.89 -15.56
CA VAL A 92 -3.23 3.57 -14.96
C VAL A 92 -3.06 3.67 -13.45
N HIS A 93 -3.80 2.85 -12.71
CA HIS A 93 -3.71 2.74 -11.25
C HIS A 93 -2.94 1.47 -10.88
N ILE A 94 -1.68 1.63 -10.51
CA ILE A 94 -0.77 0.54 -10.13
C ILE A 94 -0.85 0.36 -8.62
N LEU A 95 -1.60 -0.65 -8.19
CA LEU A 95 -1.83 -0.97 -6.78
C LEU A 95 -1.11 -2.27 -6.41
N ASP A 96 -0.03 -2.15 -5.66
CA ASP A 96 0.71 -3.28 -5.09
C ASP A 96 1.49 -2.83 -3.84
N GLU A 97 1.08 -3.32 -2.67
CA GLU A 97 1.76 -3.03 -1.41
C GLU A 97 3.22 -3.52 -1.37
N ASN A 98 3.63 -4.40 -2.30
CA ASN A 98 4.98 -4.95 -2.40
C ASN A 98 5.96 -4.04 -3.17
N ILE A 99 5.47 -2.92 -3.74
CA ILE A 99 6.33 -1.82 -4.19
C ILE A 99 7.09 -1.29 -2.97
N SER A 100 6.40 -1.06 -1.86
CA SER A 100 7.04 -1.04 -0.53
C SER A 100 7.53 -2.46 -0.19
N PRO A 101 8.73 -2.65 0.37
CA PRO A 101 9.31 -3.99 0.54
C PRO A 101 8.36 -4.94 1.29
N ALA A 102 8.23 -6.19 0.80
CA ALA A 102 7.40 -7.22 1.44
C ALA A 102 7.84 -7.53 2.88
N ARG A 103 9.14 -7.35 3.19
CA ARG A 103 9.67 -7.46 4.55
C ARG A 103 9.49 -6.10 5.26
N ILE A 104 8.53 -6.07 6.19
CA ILE A 104 8.14 -4.86 6.92
C ILE A 104 9.21 -4.44 7.91
N PHE A 105 9.73 -5.39 8.71
CA PHE A 105 10.79 -5.13 9.69
C PHE A 105 12.10 -5.76 9.24
N GLN A 106 13.11 -4.92 9.12
CA GLN A 106 14.46 -5.32 8.74
C GLN A 106 15.45 -4.25 9.20
N GLU A 107 16.70 -4.62 9.47
CA GLU A 107 17.78 -3.66 9.76
C GLU A 107 17.38 -2.76 10.97
N ARG A 108 16.68 -3.35 11.94
CA ARG A 108 16.13 -2.68 13.15
C ARG A 108 15.16 -1.54 12.86
N ARG A 109 14.51 -1.54 11.69
CA ARG A 109 13.61 -0.47 11.23
C ARG A 109 12.34 -1.02 10.59
N MET A 110 11.29 -0.21 10.64
CA MET A 110 10.09 -0.38 9.81
C MET A 110 10.36 0.17 8.39
N TYR A 111 10.11 -0.64 7.37
CA TYR A 111 10.24 -0.34 5.95
C TYR A 111 11.55 0.37 5.54
N PRO A 112 12.75 -0.12 5.95
CA PRO A 112 14.03 0.57 5.67
C PRO A 112 14.32 0.78 4.18
N ARG A 113 13.70 -0.04 3.31
CA ARG A 113 13.92 -0.05 1.86
C ARG A 113 12.79 0.62 1.07
N ALA A 114 11.80 1.23 1.72
CA ALA A 114 10.64 1.83 1.03
C ALA A 114 11.05 2.97 0.10
N ALA A 115 11.77 3.98 0.60
CA ALA A 115 12.21 5.10 -0.21
C ALA A 115 13.03 4.66 -1.43
N MET A 116 14.02 3.78 -1.22
CA MET A 116 14.82 3.23 -2.33
C MET A 116 13.93 2.55 -3.39
N ARG A 117 12.97 1.71 -2.99
CA ARG A 117 12.10 1.01 -3.95
C ARG A 117 11.12 1.94 -4.66
N VAL A 118 10.61 2.95 -3.96
CA VAL A 118 9.74 3.97 -4.56
C VAL A 118 10.52 4.79 -5.57
N GLY A 119 11.72 5.26 -5.24
CA GLY A 119 12.59 5.97 -6.18
C GLY A 119 12.89 5.14 -7.44
N ARG A 120 13.18 3.84 -7.27
CA ARG A 120 13.35 2.91 -8.40
C ARG A 120 12.07 2.69 -9.22
N ALA A 121 10.90 2.67 -8.57
CA ALA A 121 9.62 2.54 -9.27
C ALA A 121 9.29 3.80 -10.08
N LEU A 122 9.62 4.99 -9.56
CA LEU A 122 9.51 6.26 -10.29
C LEU A 122 10.47 6.29 -11.48
N HIS A 123 11.73 5.88 -11.28
CA HIS A 123 12.71 5.76 -12.36
C HIS A 123 12.22 4.83 -13.48
N LEU A 124 11.60 3.69 -13.13
CA LEU A 124 11.09 2.70 -14.07
C LEU A 124 9.86 3.17 -14.88
N LEU A 125 9.28 4.32 -14.54
CA LEU A 125 8.08 4.88 -15.17
C LEU A 125 8.35 6.33 -15.62
N PRO A 126 9.28 6.53 -16.58
CA PRO A 126 9.62 7.86 -17.07
C PRO A 126 8.46 8.49 -17.85
N ASP A 127 8.51 9.82 -18.02
CA ASP A 127 7.62 10.60 -18.89
C ASP A 127 6.11 10.40 -18.60
N CYS A 128 5.78 10.23 -17.32
CA CYS A 128 4.42 10.02 -16.84
C CYS A 128 4.02 11.11 -15.83
N GLN A 129 2.73 11.49 -15.83
CA GLN A 129 2.18 12.33 -14.78
C GLN A 129 1.91 11.47 -13.53
N MET A 130 2.90 11.39 -12.65
CA MET A 130 2.90 10.51 -11.48
C MET A 130 2.12 11.08 -10.29
N ARG A 131 1.53 10.19 -9.50
CA ARG A 131 1.01 10.44 -8.14
C ARG A 131 1.32 9.25 -7.23
N LEU A 132 1.58 9.50 -5.96
CA LEU A 132 1.81 8.44 -4.96
C LEU A 132 0.65 8.39 -3.97
N PHE A 133 0.12 7.19 -3.73
CA PHE A 133 -0.95 6.92 -2.78
C PHE A 133 -0.42 6.02 -1.66
N LEU A 134 -0.65 6.41 -0.41
CA LEU A 134 -0.19 5.66 0.76
C LEU A 134 -1.24 5.74 1.90
N ALA A 135 -1.84 4.61 2.23
CA ALA A 135 -2.54 4.44 3.49
C ALA A 135 -1.52 4.15 4.62
N ILE A 136 -1.64 4.85 5.74
CA ILE A 136 -1.00 4.52 7.02
C ILE A 136 -2.05 3.96 7.98
N ARG A 137 -1.61 3.24 9.00
CA ARG A 137 -2.51 2.60 9.96
C ARG A 137 -1.93 2.70 11.35
N ASN A 138 -2.78 2.79 12.38
CA ASN A 138 -2.33 2.77 13.76
C ASN A 138 -1.35 1.58 13.99
N PRO A 139 -0.09 1.84 14.40
CA PRO A 139 0.94 0.81 14.59
C PRO A 139 0.52 -0.31 15.54
N VAL A 140 -0.30 -0.03 16.55
CA VAL A 140 -0.82 -1.06 17.48
C VAL A 140 -1.55 -2.14 16.71
N SER A 141 -2.47 -1.75 15.84
CA SER A 141 -3.26 -2.72 15.06
C SER A 141 -2.51 -3.22 13.81
N PHE A 142 -1.67 -2.38 13.20
CA PHE A 142 -0.88 -2.71 12.03
C PHE A 142 0.16 -3.81 12.31
N VAL A 143 0.99 -3.63 13.35
CA VAL A 143 2.09 -4.56 13.67
C VAL A 143 1.55 -5.96 13.95
N VAL A 144 0.48 -6.06 14.76
CA VAL A 144 -0.18 -7.33 15.07
C VAL A 144 -0.80 -7.95 13.82
N SER A 145 -1.51 -7.16 13.01
CA SER A 145 -2.15 -7.66 11.78
C SER A 145 -1.13 -8.17 10.77
N ALA A 146 0.01 -7.48 10.64
CA ALA A 146 1.09 -7.83 9.74
C ALA A 146 1.86 -9.06 10.23
N TYR A 147 2.17 -9.15 11.52
CA TYR A 147 2.77 -10.33 12.13
C TYR A 147 1.95 -11.60 11.88
N LEU A 148 0.65 -11.55 12.16
CA LEU A 148 -0.24 -12.70 11.97
C LEU A 148 -0.42 -13.07 10.48
N GLU A 149 -0.30 -12.10 9.59
CA GLU A 149 -0.24 -12.37 8.15
C GLU A 149 1.05 -13.08 7.76
N THR A 150 2.20 -12.67 8.31
CA THR A 150 3.47 -13.38 8.12
C THR A 150 3.36 -14.80 8.63
N VAL A 151 2.90 -15.02 9.86
CA VAL A 151 2.73 -16.37 10.42
C VAL A 151 1.83 -17.25 9.55
N ARG A 152 0.71 -16.71 9.06
CA ARG A 152 -0.17 -17.43 8.13
C ARG A 152 0.55 -17.82 6.83
N ASN A 153 1.45 -16.98 6.35
CA ASN A 153 2.11 -17.18 5.08
C ASN A 153 3.41 -17.99 5.15
N THR A 154 4.09 -18.03 6.29
CA THR A 154 5.40 -18.67 6.47
C THR A 154 5.42 -19.79 7.52
N GLY A 155 4.38 -19.94 8.32
CA GLY A 155 4.41 -20.75 9.54
C GLY A 155 4.81 -19.93 10.77
N PHE A 156 4.84 -20.57 11.93
CA PHE A 156 5.18 -19.95 13.20
C PHE A 156 6.58 -19.33 13.18
N LEU A 157 6.64 -18.11 13.71
CA LEU A 157 7.81 -17.30 13.95
C LEU A 157 7.48 -16.49 15.21
N SER A 158 8.41 -16.33 16.16
CA SER A 158 8.12 -15.51 17.33
C SER A 158 7.95 -14.03 16.96
N PHE A 159 7.26 -13.28 17.82
CA PHE A 159 7.03 -11.87 17.59
C PHE A 159 8.34 -11.06 17.62
N GLU A 160 9.28 -11.45 18.47
CA GLU A 160 10.60 -10.82 18.61
C GLU A 160 11.45 -11.04 17.35
N THR A 161 11.42 -12.25 16.78
CA THR A 161 12.12 -12.53 15.51
C THR A 161 11.46 -11.79 14.35
N TYR A 162 10.13 -11.69 14.34
CA TYR A 162 9.41 -10.91 13.34
C TYR A 162 9.81 -9.43 13.34
N LEU A 163 10.00 -8.82 14.51
CA LEU A 163 10.41 -7.42 14.63
C LEU A 163 11.85 -7.15 14.19
N ASP A 164 12.69 -8.18 13.99
CA ASP A 164 14.09 -8.03 13.57
C ASP A 164 14.86 -7.01 14.44
N GLN A 165 14.68 -7.11 15.76
CA GLN A 165 15.25 -6.19 16.76
C GLN A 165 14.83 -4.70 16.61
N THR A 166 13.79 -4.40 15.81
CA THR A 166 13.22 -3.06 15.69
C THR A 166 12.58 -2.65 17.01
N PRO A 167 13.02 -1.56 17.66
CA PRO A 167 12.37 -1.06 18.86
C PRO A 167 10.98 -0.53 18.51
N LEU A 168 9.93 -1.04 19.16
CA LEU A 168 8.54 -0.59 18.92
C LEU A 168 8.39 0.93 19.11
N ALA A 169 9.10 1.50 20.07
CA ALA A 169 9.10 2.94 20.33
C ALA A 169 9.67 3.79 19.17
N GLU A 170 10.42 3.19 18.25
CA GLU A 170 11.00 3.84 17.07
C GLU A 170 10.15 3.68 15.80
N ILE A 171 9.02 2.97 15.88
CA ILE A 171 8.09 2.85 14.75
C ILE A 171 7.45 4.22 14.48
N ARG A 172 7.78 4.80 13.32
CA ARG A 172 7.28 6.09 12.86
C ARG A 172 6.90 6.03 11.37
N TRP A 173 5.63 6.29 11.05
CA TRP A 173 5.17 6.49 9.68
C TRP A 173 5.72 7.78 9.08
N ALA A 174 5.79 8.85 9.87
CA ALA A 174 6.29 10.14 9.38
C ALA A 174 7.74 10.04 8.86
N ARG A 175 8.57 9.17 9.47
CA ARG A 175 9.91 8.86 8.97
C ARG A 175 9.85 8.28 7.56
N MET A 176 9.06 7.22 7.36
CA MET A 176 8.91 6.58 6.05
C MET A 176 8.38 7.57 5.00
N VAL A 177 7.37 8.38 5.35
CA VAL A 177 6.80 9.38 4.42
C VAL A 177 7.83 10.45 4.03
N ASN A 178 8.62 10.96 4.98
CA ASN A 178 9.71 11.89 4.68
C ASN A 178 10.78 11.29 3.76
N GLU A 179 11.18 10.05 4.02
CA GLU A 179 12.16 9.34 3.17
C GLU A 179 11.61 9.11 1.75
N ILE A 180 10.32 8.78 1.62
CA ILE A 180 9.64 8.67 0.32
C ILE A 180 9.55 10.04 -0.37
N ARG A 181 9.19 11.11 0.35
CA ARG A 181 9.13 12.47 -0.19
C ARG A 181 10.48 12.90 -0.76
N ALA A 182 11.57 12.59 -0.08
CA ALA A 182 12.92 12.94 -0.53
C ALA A 182 13.28 12.34 -1.89
N VAL A 183 12.88 11.10 -2.16
CA VAL A 183 13.13 10.44 -3.46
C VAL A 183 12.08 10.77 -4.53
N ALA A 184 10.89 11.21 -4.11
CA ALA A 184 9.78 11.47 -5.01
C ALA A 184 9.84 12.86 -5.68
N GLY A 185 10.75 13.74 -5.26
CA GLY A 185 10.95 15.06 -5.89
C GLY A 185 9.70 15.93 -5.80
N ASP A 186 9.08 16.25 -6.93
CA ASP A 186 7.84 17.04 -7.01
C ASP A 186 6.57 16.18 -7.16
N VAL A 187 6.69 14.84 -7.22
CA VAL A 187 5.53 13.95 -7.39
C VAL A 187 4.60 14.09 -6.18
N PRO A 188 3.32 14.45 -6.33
CA PRO A 188 2.41 14.62 -5.20
C PRO A 188 2.16 13.30 -4.47
N ILE A 189 2.15 13.36 -3.13
CA ILE A 189 1.91 12.20 -2.26
C ILE A 189 0.60 12.41 -1.51
N PHE A 190 -0.32 11.48 -1.64
CA PHE A 190 -1.60 11.45 -0.95
C PHE A 190 -1.54 10.39 0.15
N VAL A 191 -1.73 10.82 1.39
CA VAL A 191 -1.71 9.96 2.58
C VAL A 191 -3.08 9.95 3.23
N TRP A 192 -3.52 8.81 3.74
CA TRP A 192 -4.74 8.74 4.57
C TRP A 192 -4.58 7.70 5.66
N GLN A 193 -5.42 7.81 6.69
CA GLN A 193 -5.50 6.80 7.75
C GLN A 193 -6.39 5.65 7.29
N TYR A 194 -5.95 4.42 7.52
CA TYR A 194 -6.74 3.22 7.29
C TYR A 194 -8.03 3.22 8.10
N GLU A 195 -8.00 3.84 9.28
CA GLU A 195 -9.12 4.01 10.20
C GLU A 195 -10.26 4.80 9.55
N ASP A 196 -9.93 5.78 8.70
CA ASP A 196 -10.90 6.63 7.98
C ASP A 196 -11.28 6.04 6.61
N TYR A 197 -10.72 4.89 6.23
CA TYR A 197 -10.81 4.35 4.86
C TYR A 197 -12.24 4.21 4.35
N LEU A 198 -13.16 3.68 5.16
CA LEU A 198 -14.54 3.43 4.73
C LEU A 198 -15.28 4.72 4.37
N GLU A 199 -15.05 5.78 5.14
CA GLU A 199 -15.62 7.11 4.89
C GLU A 199 -14.96 7.79 3.69
N LEU A 200 -13.64 7.57 3.52
CA LEU A 200 -12.85 8.14 2.43
C LEU A 200 -13.04 7.45 1.08
N ILE A 201 -13.73 6.30 1.01
CA ILE A 201 -13.91 5.53 -0.24
C ILE A 201 -14.30 6.42 -1.44
N PRO A 202 -15.36 7.25 -1.37
CA PRO A 202 -15.79 8.06 -2.52
C PRO A 202 -14.71 9.03 -3.00
N GLN A 203 -13.98 9.65 -2.07
CA GLN A 203 -12.89 10.59 -2.34
C GLN A 203 -11.67 9.90 -2.95
N LEU A 204 -11.30 8.73 -2.43
CA LEU A 204 -10.20 7.93 -2.95
C LEU A 204 -10.51 7.45 -4.38
N VAL A 205 -11.75 7.03 -4.65
CA VAL A 205 -12.17 6.66 -6.01
C VAL A 205 -12.15 7.88 -6.94
N ALA A 206 -12.66 9.03 -6.51
CA ALA A 206 -12.59 10.27 -7.30
C ALA A 206 -11.15 10.62 -7.68
N LEU A 207 -10.22 10.62 -6.71
CA LEU A 207 -8.81 10.90 -6.96
C LEU A 207 -8.17 9.88 -7.91
N THR A 208 -8.49 8.59 -7.77
CA THR A 208 -8.04 7.51 -8.67
C THR A 208 -8.54 7.70 -10.10
N LEU A 209 -9.77 8.20 -10.29
CA LEU A 209 -10.34 8.51 -11.60
C LEU A 209 -9.78 9.82 -12.19
N GLY A 210 -8.99 10.57 -11.43
CA GLY A 210 -8.48 11.88 -11.81
C GLY A 210 -9.56 12.97 -11.78
N LEU A 211 -10.60 12.79 -10.97
CA LEU A 211 -11.60 13.81 -10.65
C LEU A 211 -11.10 14.75 -9.56
N GLU A 212 -11.83 15.84 -9.35
CA GLU A 212 -11.60 16.73 -8.21
C GLU A 212 -11.81 15.99 -6.88
N GLN A 213 -11.05 16.39 -5.86
CA GLN A 213 -11.02 15.72 -4.54
C GLN A 213 -12.39 15.66 -3.85
N HIS A 214 -13.26 16.63 -4.11
CA HIS A 214 -14.60 16.68 -3.51
C HIS A 214 -15.66 15.95 -4.33
N ALA A 215 -15.32 15.41 -5.50
CA ALA A 215 -16.25 14.60 -6.27
C ALA A 215 -16.65 13.35 -5.45
N ARG A 216 -17.91 12.96 -5.62
CA ARG A 216 -18.52 11.79 -4.97
C ARG A 216 -19.21 10.98 -6.06
N PRO A 217 -18.47 10.17 -6.84
CA PRO A 217 -19.08 9.33 -7.86
C PRO A 217 -20.06 8.36 -7.21
N GLU A 218 -21.14 8.02 -7.92
CA GLU A 218 -22.04 6.97 -7.48
C GLU A 218 -21.33 5.62 -7.56
N LEU A 219 -21.25 4.91 -6.44
CA LEU A 219 -20.52 3.65 -6.32
C LEU A 219 -21.45 2.52 -5.96
N LEU A 220 -21.30 1.40 -6.64
CA LEU A 220 -21.82 0.12 -6.18
C LEU A 220 -21.04 -0.27 -4.92
N ALA A 221 -21.74 -0.31 -3.78
CA ALA A 221 -21.19 -0.72 -2.49
C ALA A 221 -20.64 -2.15 -2.56
N LEU A 222 -19.62 -2.47 -1.76
CA LEU A 222 -19.06 -3.81 -1.64
C LEU A 222 -19.31 -4.35 -0.23
N ASP A 223 -20.26 -5.27 -0.10
CA ASP A 223 -20.71 -5.81 1.21
C ASP A 223 -19.77 -6.89 1.79
N GLU A 224 -18.56 -7.03 1.27
CA GLU A 224 -17.64 -8.06 1.72
C GLU A 224 -16.99 -7.71 3.06
N VAL A 225 -17.15 -8.60 4.03
CA VAL A 225 -16.47 -8.51 5.34
C VAL A 225 -14.98 -8.84 5.18
N VAL A 226 -14.14 -8.00 5.79
CA VAL A 226 -12.70 -8.21 5.91
C VAL A 226 -12.42 -9.60 6.49
N ARG A 227 -11.53 -10.37 5.83
CA ARG A 227 -11.15 -11.72 6.30
C ARG A 227 -10.80 -11.71 7.80
N PRO A 228 -11.41 -12.59 8.61
CA PRO A 228 -11.08 -12.70 10.03
C PRO A 228 -9.58 -12.92 10.25
N GLY A 229 -9.03 -12.24 11.26
CA GLY A 229 -7.65 -12.42 11.69
C GLY A 229 -7.38 -13.81 12.29
N MET A 230 -6.14 -14.08 12.66
CA MET A 230 -5.77 -15.28 13.42
C MET A 230 -6.21 -15.13 14.90
N SER A 231 -6.67 -16.24 15.50
CA SER A 231 -7.01 -16.31 16.93
C SER A 231 -5.77 -16.59 17.79
N ALA A 232 -5.82 -16.28 19.08
CA ALA A 232 -4.73 -16.62 20.00
C ALA A 232 -4.47 -18.13 20.05
N LYS A 233 -5.54 -18.94 20.09
CA LYS A 233 -5.45 -20.41 20.11
C LYS A 233 -4.79 -20.97 18.85
N ALA A 234 -5.12 -20.43 17.67
CA ALA A 234 -4.49 -20.83 16.42
C ALA A 234 -2.98 -20.55 16.44
N LEU A 235 -2.56 -19.38 16.93
CA LEU A 235 -1.14 -19.02 17.03
C LEU A 235 -0.40 -19.96 17.99
N SER A 236 -0.93 -20.18 19.20
CA SER A 236 -0.34 -21.10 20.19
C SER A 236 -0.26 -22.53 19.68
N GLU A 237 -1.23 -22.97 18.87
CA GLU A 237 -1.18 -24.30 18.26
C GLU A 237 -0.09 -24.40 17.19
N MET A 238 0.09 -23.35 16.37
CA MET A 238 1.18 -23.30 15.40
C MET A 238 2.55 -23.30 16.08
N GLU A 239 2.69 -22.60 17.21
CA GLU A 239 3.88 -22.60 18.05
C GLU A 239 4.17 -23.99 18.61
N ARG A 240 3.18 -24.60 19.27
CA ARG A 240 3.30 -25.92 19.91
C ARG A 240 3.70 -27.01 18.92
N GLN A 241 3.15 -26.94 17.70
CA GLN A 241 3.48 -27.89 16.63
C GLN A 241 4.74 -27.48 15.83
N ASN A 242 5.38 -26.35 16.15
CA ASN A 242 6.46 -25.73 15.39
C ASN A 242 6.18 -25.74 13.87
N VAL A 243 4.97 -25.29 13.50
CA VAL A 243 4.52 -25.35 12.11
C VAL A 243 5.38 -24.43 11.27
N GLN A 244 6.16 -24.99 10.37
CA GLN A 244 6.91 -24.23 9.38
C GLN A 244 6.33 -24.49 7.99
N LYS A 245 6.29 -23.46 7.15
CA LYS A 245 5.88 -23.59 5.76
C LYS A 245 7.11 -23.68 4.86
N ILE A 246 7.69 -24.88 4.80
CA ILE A 246 8.88 -25.15 3.99
C ILE A 246 8.46 -25.55 2.57
N LYS A 247 7.35 -26.29 2.43
CA LYS A 247 6.78 -26.74 1.14
C LYS A 247 5.39 -26.14 0.92
N ARG A 248 4.96 -26.04 -0.34
CA ARG A 248 3.59 -25.59 -0.69
C ARG A 248 2.49 -26.44 -0.03
N SER A 249 2.73 -27.75 0.16
CA SER A 249 1.82 -28.67 0.84
C SER A 249 1.57 -28.32 2.32
N ASP A 250 2.50 -27.64 2.97
CA ASP A 250 2.42 -27.29 4.40
C ASP A 250 1.38 -26.19 4.67
N GLY A 251 0.99 -25.43 3.64
CA GLY A 251 -0.12 -24.47 3.73
C GLY A 251 -1.44 -25.10 4.17
N ARG A 252 -1.66 -26.40 3.88
CA ARG A 252 -2.85 -27.12 4.33
C ARG A 252 -2.89 -27.29 5.85
N LYS A 253 -1.73 -27.48 6.50
CA LYS A 253 -1.65 -27.61 7.96
C LYS A 253 -2.00 -26.29 8.65
N ILE A 254 -1.45 -25.19 8.16
CA ILE A 254 -1.77 -23.84 8.65
C ILE A 254 -3.28 -23.58 8.51
N GLN A 255 -3.85 -23.88 7.34
CA GLN A 255 -5.28 -23.69 7.11
C GLN A 255 -6.13 -24.58 8.04
N ALA A 256 -5.78 -25.85 8.22
CA ALA A 256 -6.49 -26.75 9.12
C ALA A 256 -6.49 -26.26 10.59
N ILE A 257 -5.38 -25.68 11.05
CA ILE A 257 -5.31 -25.07 12.40
C ILE A 257 -6.22 -23.85 12.48
N MET A 258 -6.19 -22.98 11.46
CA MET A 258 -7.05 -21.79 11.39
C MET A 258 -8.54 -22.13 11.37
N ASP A 259 -8.92 -23.18 10.64
CA ASP A 259 -10.30 -23.65 10.54
C ASP A 259 -10.77 -24.28 11.86
N ARG A 260 -9.86 -24.96 12.58
CA ARG A 260 -10.13 -25.53 13.90
C ARG A 260 -10.25 -24.48 15.01
N PHE A 261 -9.51 -23.38 14.89
CA PHE A 261 -9.48 -22.31 15.89
C PHE A 261 -9.78 -20.95 15.24
N PRO A 262 -11.00 -20.76 14.70
CA PRO A 262 -11.36 -19.52 14.04
C PRO A 262 -11.37 -18.35 15.03
N ARG A 263 -11.12 -17.14 14.51
CA ARG A 263 -11.32 -15.92 15.29
C ARG A 263 -12.82 -15.59 15.35
N SER A 264 -13.31 -15.34 16.55
CA SER A 264 -14.71 -14.99 16.84
C SER A 264 -14.74 -13.99 18.00
N PRO A 265 -15.91 -13.39 18.33
CA PRO A 265 -16.06 -12.58 19.53
C PRO A 265 -15.58 -13.30 20.81
N ASP A 266 -15.81 -14.62 20.89
CA ASP A 266 -15.40 -15.47 22.03
C ASP A 266 -13.96 -15.98 21.94
N SER A 267 -13.28 -15.75 20.82
CA SER A 267 -11.91 -16.18 20.57
C SER A 267 -11.06 -15.02 20.09
N ALA A 268 -10.58 -14.26 21.08
CA ALA A 268 -9.78 -13.06 20.88
C ALA A 268 -8.50 -13.30 20.07
N GLY A 269 -7.97 -12.19 19.53
CA GLY A 269 -6.65 -12.18 18.92
C GLY A 269 -5.54 -12.39 19.93
N PRO A 270 -4.35 -12.85 19.48
CA PRO A 270 -3.19 -12.94 20.36
C PRO A 270 -2.76 -11.55 20.84
N GLN A 271 -2.45 -11.46 22.13
CA GLN A 271 -1.91 -10.26 22.76
C GLN A 271 -0.39 -10.35 22.74
N VAL A 272 0.23 -9.68 21.77
CA VAL A 272 1.70 -9.66 21.58
C VAL A 272 2.33 -8.34 22.01
N LEU A 273 1.53 -7.40 22.51
CA LEU A 273 1.95 -6.08 22.97
C LEU A 273 1.52 -5.85 24.42
N THR A 274 2.40 -5.22 25.21
CA THR A 274 2.08 -4.74 26.55
C THR A 274 1.28 -3.43 26.49
N LEU A 275 0.61 -3.06 27.58
CA LEU A 275 -0.13 -1.78 27.67
C LEU A 275 0.79 -0.56 27.48
N GLU A 276 2.03 -0.63 27.96
CA GLU A 276 3.03 0.41 27.77
C GLU A 276 3.41 0.54 26.29
N GLN A 277 3.67 -0.57 25.60
CA GLN A 277 3.96 -0.58 24.17
C GLN A 277 2.80 -0.02 23.35
N ILE A 278 1.56 -0.39 23.69
CA ILE A 278 0.36 0.16 23.05
C ILE A 278 0.31 1.68 23.21
N SER A 279 0.49 2.17 24.44
CA SER A 279 0.46 3.62 24.74
C SER A 279 1.52 4.40 23.95
N ILE A 280 2.74 3.88 23.85
CA ILE A 280 3.84 4.51 23.10
C ILE A 280 3.51 4.54 21.60
N LEU A 281 3.05 3.43 21.03
CA LEU A 281 2.70 3.34 19.61
C LEU A 281 1.55 4.28 19.23
N ASP A 282 0.50 4.33 20.05
CA ASP A 282 -0.65 5.24 19.84
C ASP A 282 -0.22 6.71 19.91
N LYS A 283 0.63 7.06 20.90
CA LYS A 283 1.17 8.42 21.03
C LYS A 283 2.00 8.81 19.81
N ASN A 284 2.91 7.93 19.39
CA ASN A 284 3.74 8.15 18.20
C ASN A 284 2.89 8.33 16.94
N TYR A 285 1.81 7.55 16.80
CA TYR A 285 0.93 7.63 15.64
C TYR A 285 0.20 8.98 15.54
N ARG A 286 -0.33 9.49 16.65
CA ARG A 286 -0.94 10.83 16.69
C ARG A 286 0.05 11.92 16.27
N GLN A 287 1.28 11.87 16.79
CA GLN A 287 2.34 12.80 16.38
C GLN A 287 2.73 12.64 14.90
N ASP A 288 2.71 11.43 14.37
CA ASP A 288 3.03 11.18 12.97
C ASP A 288 1.97 11.77 12.04
N ILE A 289 0.69 11.70 12.38
CA ILE A 289 -0.39 12.31 11.58
C ILE A 289 -0.18 13.82 11.47
N GLU A 290 0.08 14.50 12.59
CA GLU A 290 0.40 15.93 12.63
C GLU A 290 1.66 16.25 11.82
N THR A 291 2.72 15.45 11.98
CA THR A 291 3.96 15.62 11.23
C THR A 291 3.72 15.49 9.72
N ILE A 292 3.01 14.44 9.31
CA ILE A 292 2.73 14.12 7.90
C ILE A 292 1.91 15.23 7.24
N GLY A 293 0.91 15.78 7.93
CA GLY A 293 0.11 16.88 7.43
C GLY A 293 0.91 18.16 7.15
N ASN A 294 2.10 18.31 7.75
CA ASN A 294 2.98 19.46 7.57
C ASN A 294 4.12 19.22 6.57
N ILE A 295 4.23 18.03 5.96
CA ILE A 295 5.27 17.75 4.96
C ILE A 295 4.89 18.42 3.63
N SER A 296 5.75 19.30 3.12
CA SER A 296 5.54 19.92 1.81
C SER A 296 5.43 18.88 0.70
N GLY A 297 4.47 19.06 -0.22
CA GLY A 297 4.19 18.10 -1.30
C GLY A 297 3.50 16.80 -0.85
N VAL A 298 3.07 16.72 0.42
CA VAL A 298 2.20 15.66 0.95
C VAL A 298 0.82 16.25 1.25
N THR A 299 -0.22 15.55 0.84
CA THR A 299 -1.61 15.87 1.16
C THR A 299 -2.17 14.78 2.06
N LEU A 300 -2.46 15.12 3.32
CA LEU A 300 -3.23 14.25 4.20
C LEU A 300 -4.71 14.36 3.81
N ILE A 301 -5.28 13.26 3.36
CA ILE A 301 -6.70 13.13 3.07
C ILE A 301 -7.41 12.75 4.37
N THR A 302 -8.32 13.63 4.80
CA THR A 302 -9.19 13.44 5.96
C THR A 302 -10.65 13.41 5.49
N PRO A 303 -11.56 12.82 6.29
CA PRO A 303 -13.00 12.90 6.06
C PRO A 303 -13.50 14.31 5.73
#